data_AF-A0A090X5I2-F1
#
_entry.id   AF-A0A090X5I2-F1
#
_cell.length_a   1.000
_cell.length_b   1.000
_cell.length_c   1.000
_cell.angle_alpha   90.00
_cell.angle_beta   90.00
_cell.angle_gamma   90.00
#
_symmetry.space_group_name_H-M   'P 1'
#
loop_
_entity.id
_entity.type
_entity.pdbx_description
1 polymer ?
#
loop_
_entity_poly.entity_id
_entity_poly.type
_entity_poly.pdbx_seq_one_letter_code
_entity_poly.pdbx_strand_id
1 'polypeptide(L)'
;MPQAGDIESMQILKDASATAIYGSQGSNGVVLVTTKKGRSGRLNIELNSTYSVQSTANELNLLNANDFTDYQNQVRQNVAITNSTTASPYIQGDFDTDWQDLIYRSGSVQNHQLSVSGGSDKVNYYASVLILTKTVY
;
A
#
# COMPACT_ATOMS: atom_id res chain seq x y z
N MET A 1 -12.70 11.35 -4.42
CA MET A 1 -11.61 12.33 -4.19
C MET A 1 -10.96 12.64 -5.52
N PRO A 2 -10.54 13.88 -5.79
CA PRO A 2 -9.77 14.19 -7.00
C PRO A 2 -8.45 13.42 -6.98
N GLN A 3 -7.93 13.13 -8.18
CA GLN A 3 -6.65 12.43 -8.31
C GLN A 3 -5.53 13.32 -7.77
N ALA A 4 -4.52 12.74 -7.12
CA ALA A 4 -3.46 13.51 -6.45
C ALA A 4 -2.77 14.51 -7.39
N GLY A 5 -2.56 14.13 -8.65
CA GLY A 5 -1.95 15.00 -9.65
C GLY A 5 -2.85 16.16 -10.14
N ASP A 6 -4.14 16.14 -9.80
CA ASP A 6 -5.12 17.21 -10.12
C ASP A 6 -5.39 18.14 -8.94
N ILE A 7 -4.77 17.90 -7.78
CA ILE A 7 -4.91 18.77 -6.61
C ILE A 7 -3.99 19.98 -6.78
N GLU A 8 -4.55 21.18 -6.63
CA GLU A 8 -3.80 22.44 -6.55
C GLU A 8 -3.47 22.76 -5.09
N SER A 9 -4.43 22.60 -4.17
CA SER A 9 -4.19 22.85 -2.75
C SER A 9 -5.12 22.01 -1.87
N MET A 10 -4.62 21.58 -0.72
CA MET A 10 -5.40 20.93 0.33
C MET A 10 -5.32 21.77 1.61
N GLN A 11 -6.47 22.14 2.18
CA GLN A 11 -6.57 22.86 3.45
C GLN A 11 -7.34 22.01 4.45
N ILE A 12 -6.85 21.95 5.69
CA ILE A 12 -7.46 21.16 6.76
C ILE A 12 -7.98 22.13 7.81
N LEU A 13 -9.30 22.21 7.94
CA LEU A 13 -9.98 23.01 8.95
C LEU A 13 -10.20 22.14 10.19
N LYS A 14 -9.50 22.49 11.27
CA LYS A 14 -9.52 21.73 12.53
C LYS A 14 -10.37 22.40 13.63
N ASP A 15 -10.60 23.71 13.50
CA ASP A 15 -11.26 24.51 14.53
C ASP A 15 -12.76 24.66 14.27
N ALA A 16 -13.55 24.66 15.34
CA ALA A 16 -15.02 24.69 15.30
C ALA A 16 -15.59 25.92 14.57
N SER A 17 -14.91 27.07 14.63
CA SER A 17 -15.33 28.29 13.91
C SER A 17 -15.11 28.19 12.40
N ALA A 18 -14.08 27.47 11.96
CA ALA A 18 -13.76 27.26 10.55
C ALA A 18 -14.63 26.17 9.92
N THR A 19 -15.08 25.18 10.69
CA THR A 19 -15.97 24.11 10.22
C THR A 19 -17.46 24.44 10.33
N ALA A 20 -17.84 25.48 11.08
CA ALA A 20 -19.23 25.88 11.32
C ALA A 20 -20.04 26.12 10.04
N ILE A 21 -19.41 26.60 8.97
CA ILE A 21 -20.07 26.83 7.66
C ILE A 21 -20.53 25.50 7.02
N TYR A 22 -19.91 24.38 7.38
CA TYR A 22 -20.22 23.05 6.86
C TYR A 22 -21.15 22.23 7.78
N GLY A 23 -21.64 22.83 8.86
CA GLY A 23 -22.64 22.25 9.76
C GLY A 23 -22.16 21.05 10.58
N SER A 24 -23.09 20.21 11.03
CA SER A 24 -22.79 19.02 11.87
C SER A 24 -21.83 18.03 11.19
N GLN A 25 -21.83 17.99 9.86
CA GLN A 25 -20.95 17.13 9.07
C GLN A 25 -19.47 17.58 9.09
N GLY A 26 -19.19 18.82 9.51
CA GLY A 26 -17.84 19.34 9.74
C GLY A 26 -17.32 19.16 11.18
N SER A 27 -18.07 18.50 12.06
CA SER A 27 -17.71 18.33 13.48
C SER A 27 -16.41 17.54 13.69
N ASN A 28 -16.08 16.62 12.79
CA ASN A 28 -14.83 15.85 12.79
C ASN A 28 -13.67 16.56 12.05
N GLY A 29 -13.85 17.82 11.64
CA GLY A 29 -12.93 18.54 10.76
C GLY A 29 -13.33 18.48 9.29
N VAL A 30 -12.80 19.42 8.49
CA VAL A 30 -13.08 19.51 7.05
C VAL A 30 -11.78 19.55 6.27
N VAL A 31 -11.68 18.73 5.22
CA VAL A 31 -10.58 18.79 4.25
C VAL A 31 -11.10 19.46 2.97
N LEU A 32 -10.71 20.71 2.75
CA LEU A 32 -11.01 21.44 1.54
C LEU A 32 -9.95 21.12 0.48
N VAL A 33 -10.39 20.60 -0.66
CA VAL A 33 -9.51 20.27 -1.78
C VAL A 33 -9.85 21.16 -2.97
N THR A 34 -8.88 21.95 -3.41
CA THR A 34 -8.95 22.76 -4.63
C THR A 34 -8.28 21.98 -5.75
N THR A 35 -8.99 21.75 -6.86
CA THR A 35 -8.42 21.11 -8.05
C THR A 35 -7.79 22.13 -8.99
N LYS A 36 -6.78 21.71 -9.74
CA LYS A 36 -6.17 22.50 -10.81
C LYS A 36 -7.25 22.96 -11.79
N LYS A 37 -7.19 24.23 -12.19
CA LYS A 37 -8.05 24.83 -13.21
C LYS A 37 -7.22 25.27 -14.41
N GLY A 38 -7.88 25.42 -15.55
CA GLY A 38 -7.22 26.01 -16.73
C GLY A 38 -6.70 27.40 -16.41
N ARG A 39 -5.51 27.72 -16.93
CA ARG A 39 -4.92 29.05 -16.83
C ARG A 39 -4.98 29.71 -18.20
N SER A 40 -5.31 30.99 -18.23
CA SER A 40 -5.28 31.77 -19.47
C SER A 40 -3.86 31.81 -20.02
N GLY A 41 -3.71 31.51 -21.30
CA GLY A 41 -2.41 31.39 -21.94
C GLY A 41 -2.33 30.19 -22.90
N ARG A 42 -1.09 29.83 -23.25
CA ARG A 42 -0.82 28.77 -24.22
C ARG A 42 -1.21 27.40 -23.66
N LEU A 43 -1.61 26.51 -24.57
CA LEU A 43 -1.87 25.10 -24.29
C LEU A 43 -0.66 24.48 -23.58
N ASN A 44 -0.89 23.86 -22.41
CA ASN A 44 0.10 23.13 -21.65
C ASN A 44 -0.32 21.66 -21.56
N ILE A 45 0.59 20.77 -21.95
CA ILE A 45 0.40 19.32 -21.94
C ILE A 45 1.49 18.73 -21.05
N GLU A 46 1.08 17.99 -20.03
CA GLU A 46 1.98 17.35 -19.10
C GLU A 46 1.72 15.84 -19.09
N LEU A 47 2.76 15.06 -19.37
CA LEU A 47 2.75 13.60 -19.32
C LEU A 47 3.71 13.14 -18.23
N ASN A 48 3.18 12.47 -17.21
CA ASN A 48 3.95 11.85 -16.14
C ASN A 48 3.80 10.34 -16.23
N SER A 49 4.92 9.62 -16.28
CA SER A 49 4.93 8.16 -16.34
C SER A 49 5.89 7.62 -15.30
N THR A 50 5.38 6.80 -14.38
CA THR A 50 6.16 6.21 -13.29
C THR A 50 6.04 4.69 -13.34
N TYR A 51 7.19 4.02 -13.20
CA TYR A 51 7.28 2.57 -13.04
C TYR A 51 7.89 2.27 -11.67
N SER A 52 7.33 1.33 -10.93
CA SER A 52 7.80 0.97 -9.59
C SER A 52 7.69 -0.54 -9.36
N VAL A 53 8.72 -1.11 -8.75
CA VAL A 53 8.73 -2.51 -8.29
C VAL A 53 8.41 -2.57 -6.81
N GLN A 54 7.63 -3.56 -6.40
CA GLN A 54 7.22 -3.80 -5.02
C GLN A 54 7.71 -5.18 -4.62
N SER A 55 8.53 -5.24 -3.56
CA SER A 55 8.96 -6.48 -2.92
C SER A 55 8.53 -6.46 -1.45
N THR A 56 8.46 -7.62 -0.82
CA THR A 56 8.18 -7.76 0.61
C THR A 56 9.28 -7.07 1.40
N ALA A 57 8.89 -6.17 2.31
CA ALA A 57 9.84 -5.36 3.07
C ALA A 57 10.40 -6.09 4.30
N ASN A 58 9.60 -6.98 4.91
CA ASN A 58 9.99 -7.78 6.06
C ASN A 58 9.27 -9.13 6.00
N GLU A 59 10.04 -10.19 6.16
CA GLU A 59 9.55 -11.56 6.34
C GLU A 59 9.85 -12.00 7.78
N LEU A 60 8.99 -12.84 8.33
CA LEU A 60 9.23 -13.41 9.65
C LEU A 60 10.28 -14.52 9.53
N ASN A 61 11.25 -14.55 10.42
CA ASN A 61 12.18 -15.67 10.52
C ASN A 61 11.44 -16.87 11.15
N LEU A 62 10.91 -17.75 10.31
CA LEU A 62 10.25 -18.98 10.73
C LEU A 62 11.28 -20.12 10.83
N LEU A 63 11.00 -21.10 11.68
CA LEU A 63 11.78 -22.33 11.74
C LEU A 63 11.61 -23.08 10.42
N ASN A 64 12.73 -23.53 9.84
CA ASN A 64 12.68 -24.51 8.77
C ASN A 64 12.21 -25.86 9.33
N ALA A 65 11.88 -26.80 8.45
CA ALA A 65 11.30 -28.05 8.89
C ALA A 65 12.24 -28.87 9.82
N ASN A 66 13.56 -28.85 9.56
CA ASN A 66 14.55 -29.54 10.41
C ASN A 66 14.66 -28.91 11.80
N ASP A 67 14.72 -27.57 11.87
CA ASP A 67 14.77 -26.83 13.12
C ASP A 67 13.50 -27.08 13.96
N PHE A 68 12.35 -27.21 13.29
CA PHE A 68 11.10 -27.58 13.94
C PHE A 68 11.14 -29.01 14.49
N THR A 69 11.73 -29.96 13.76
CA THR A 69 11.91 -31.35 14.22
C THR A 69 12.82 -31.43 15.43
N ASP A 70 13.94 -30.71 15.42
CA ASP A 70 14.87 -30.65 16.55
C ASP A 70 14.18 -30.04 17.78
N TYR A 71 13.45 -28.94 17.59
CA TYR A 71 12.67 -28.33 18.66
C TYR A 71 11.64 -29.30 19.24
N GLN A 72 10.89 -30.03 18.40
CA GLN A 72 9.93 -31.02 18.86
C GLN A 72 10.58 -32.19 19.60
N ASN A 73 11.72 -32.67 19.11
CA ASN A 73 12.46 -33.75 19.75
C ASN A 73 12.98 -33.32 21.14
N GLN A 74 13.48 -32.09 21.27
CA GLN A 74 13.89 -31.53 22.56
C GLN A 74 12.72 -31.43 23.54
N VAL A 75 11.56 -30.93 23.10
CA VAL A 75 10.35 -30.86 23.93
C VAL A 75 9.91 -32.25 24.38
N ARG A 76 9.83 -33.21 23.46
CA ARG A 76 9.43 -34.59 23.76
C ARG A 76 10.40 -35.27 24.71
N GLN A 77 11.70 -35.06 24.53
CA GLN A 77 12.73 -35.57 25.42
C GLN A 77 12.58 -35.01 26.84
N ASN A 78 12.37 -33.70 26.97
CA ASN A 78 12.17 -33.05 28.27
C ASN A 78 10.91 -33.57 28.99
N VAL A 79 9.81 -33.77 28.26
CA VAL A 79 8.57 -34.35 28.79
C VAL A 79 8.77 -35.81 29.20
N ALA A 80 9.49 -36.59 28.40
CA ALA A 80 9.79 -37.99 28.69
C ALA A 80 10.68 -38.14 29.93
N ILE A 81 11.68 -37.27 30.09
CA ILE A 81 12.51 -37.20 31.32
C ILE A 81 11.63 -36.91 32.53
N THR A 82 10.72 -35.94 32.44
CA THR A 82 9.83 -35.56 33.55
C THR A 82 8.88 -36.69 33.93
N ASN A 83 8.38 -37.44 32.95
CA ASN A 83 7.44 -38.55 33.16
C ASN A 83 8.12 -39.91 33.34
N SER A 84 9.46 -39.98 33.35
CA SER A 84 10.23 -41.22 33.38
C SER A 84 9.82 -42.23 32.30
N THR A 85 9.52 -41.75 31.09
CA THR A 85 9.17 -42.56 29.91
C THR A 85 10.24 -42.44 28.82
N THR A 86 10.16 -43.27 27.79
CA THR A 86 11.01 -43.16 26.59
C THR A 86 10.37 -42.23 25.58
N ALA A 87 11.10 -41.22 25.10
CA ALA A 87 10.63 -40.33 24.04
C ALA A 87 10.58 -41.08 22.70
N SER A 88 9.48 -40.94 21.96
CA SER A 88 9.42 -41.32 20.54
C SER A 88 9.80 -40.11 19.68
N PRO A 89 10.76 -40.23 18.75
CA PRO A 89 11.19 -39.12 17.92
C PRO A 89 10.07 -38.65 17.00
N TYR A 90 9.98 -37.34 16.82
CA TYR A 90 9.19 -36.74 15.76
C TYR A 90 9.85 -37.05 14.41
N ILE A 91 9.09 -37.68 13.52
CA ILE A 91 9.51 -37.95 12.14
C ILE A 91 8.86 -36.88 11.26
N GLN A 92 9.70 -36.05 10.67
CA GLN A 92 9.29 -35.06 9.69
C GLN A 92 8.95 -35.71 8.35
N GLY A 93 8.06 -35.09 7.58
CA GLY A 93 7.93 -35.40 6.15
C GLY A 93 9.09 -34.81 5.32
N ASP A 94 9.17 -35.22 4.06
CA ASP A 94 10.29 -34.87 3.15
C ASP A 94 10.26 -33.41 2.64
N PHE A 95 9.26 -32.62 3.01
CA PHE A 95 9.04 -31.28 2.47
C PHE A 95 9.32 -30.18 3.50
N ASP A 96 10.12 -29.21 3.08
CA ASP A 96 10.38 -27.95 3.77
C ASP A 96 9.88 -26.80 2.89
N THR A 97 8.62 -26.42 3.09
CA THR A 97 7.95 -25.43 2.23
C THR A 97 7.98 -24.06 2.88
N ASP A 98 8.62 -23.10 2.23
CA ASP A 98 8.53 -21.71 2.62
C ASP A 98 7.20 -21.11 2.16
N TRP A 99 6.24 -21.06 3.08
CA TRP A 99 4.93 -20.48 2.80
C TRP A 99 4.98 -18.97 2.58
N GLN A 100 5.96 -18.26 3.15
CA GLN A 100 6.07 -16.82 2.96
C GLN A 100 6.52 -16.50 1.54
N ASP A 101 7.49 -17.24 1.00
CA ASP A 101 7.91 -17.10 -0.41
C ASP A 101 6.80 -17.46 -1.40
N LEU A 102 5.92 -18.42 -1.07
CA LEU A 102 4.80 -18.79 -1.95
C LEU A 102 3.66 -17.76 -1.96
N ILE A 103 3.41 -17.13 -0.82
CA ILE A 103 2.32 -16.17 -0.63
C ILE A 103 2.77 -14.78 -1.07
N TYR A 104 4.00 -14.41 -0.73
CA TYR A 104 4.55 -13.12 -1.06
C TYR A 104 5.14 -13.13 -2.45
N ARG A 105 4.76 -12.10 -3.21
CA ARG A 105 5.02 -12.04 -4.62
C ARG A 105 5.50 -10.65 -4.97
N SER A 106 6.53 -10.60 -5.81
CA SER A 106 6.98 -9.32 -6.32
C SER A 106 5.92 -8.76 -7.26
N GLY A 107 5.64 -7.47 -7.13
CA GLY A 107 4.71 -6.77 -8.00
C GLY A 107 5.39 -5.65 -8.77
N SER A 108 4.79 -5.24 -9.87
CA SER A 108 5.10 -3.97 -10.51
C SER A 108 3.86 -3.07 -10.54
N VAL A 109 4.08 -1.77 -10.39
CA VAL A 109 3.06 -0.74 -10.53
C VAL A 109 3.50 0.24 -11.58
N GLN A 110 2.61 0.50 -12.52
CA GLN A 110 2.79 1.47 -13.59
C GLN A 110 1.72 2.54 -13.42
N ASN A 111 2.13 3.79 -13.53
CA ASN A 111 1.24 4.93 -13.42
C ASN A 111 1.49 5.89 -14.58
N HIS A 112 0.47 6.15 -15.38
CA HIS A 112 0.52 7.08 -16.50
C HIS A 112 -0.52 8.17 -16.29
N GLN A 113 -0.07 9.40 -16.11
CA GLN A 113 -0.91 10.58 -15.99
C GLN A 113 -0.69 11.49 -17.19
N LEU A 114 -1.76 11.82 -17.90
CA LEU A 114 -1.77 12.85 -18.93
C LEU A 114 -2.68 13.98 -18.45
N SER A 115 -2.21 15.21 -18.51
CA SER A 115 -3.05 16.39 -18.27
C SER A 115 -2.86 17.44 -19.35
N VAL A 116 -3.96 18.10 -19.67
CA VAL A 116 -4.05 19.15 -20.68
C VAL A 116 -4.76 20.34 -20.07
N SER A 117 -4.13 21.50 -20.17
CA SER A 117 -4.66 22.75 -19.60
C SER A 117 -4.42 23.91 -20.55
N GLY A 118 -5.32 24.87 -20.53
CA GLY A 118 -5.20 26.07 -21.35
C GLY A 118 -6.42 26.96 -21.24
N GLY A 119 -6.38 28.10 -21.91
CA GLY A 119 -7.50 29.03 -21.90
C GLY A 119 -7.20 30.37 -22.54
N SER A 120 -8.24 31.11 -22.83
CA SER A 120 -8.19 32.53 -23.18
C SER A 120 -8.69 33.37 -22.01
N ASP A 121 -8.71 34.69 -22.15
CA ASP A 121 -9.21 35.60 -21.12
C ASP A 121 -10.69 35.35 -20.73
N LYS A 122 -11.44 34.65 -21.58
CA LYS A 122 -12.88 34.39 -21.37
C LYS A 122 -13.20 32.93 -21.02
N VAL A 123 -12.34 31.97 -21.34
CA VAL A 123 -12.61 30.53 -21.17
C VAL A 123 -11.34 29.82 -20.77
N ASN A 124 -11.39 29.07 -19.67
CA ASN A 124 -10.31 28.25 -19.16
C ASN A 124 -10.76 26.78 -19.09
N TYR A 125 -9.89 25.84 -19.46
CA TYR A 125 -10.16 24.40 -19.42
C TYR A 125 -8.99 23.62 -18.83
N TYR A 126 -9.33 22.53 -18.13
CA TYR A 126 -8.39 21.54 -17.60
C TYR A 126 -9.02 20.16 -17.77
N ALA A 127 -8.27 19.23 -18.32
CA ALA A 127 -8.66 17.83 -18.45
C ALA A 127 -7.47 16.94 -18.10
N SER A 128 -7.72 15.86 -17.37
CA SER A 128 -6.70 14.91 -16.95
C SER A 128 -7.20 13.48 -17.08
N VAL A 129 -6.28 12.57 -17.35
CA VAL A 129 -6.51 11.13 -17.38
C VAL A 129 -5.36 10.45 -16.66
N LEU A 130 -5.69 9.45 -15.85
CA LEU A 130 -4.73 8.62 -15.13
C LEU A 130 -5.07 7.16 -15.38
N ILE A 131 -4.06 6.40 -15.77
CA ILE A 131 -4.13 4.95 -15.92
C ILE A 131 -3.13 4.36 -14.94
N LEU A 132 -3.65 3.59 -13.99
CA LEU A 132 -2.85 2.84 -13.04
C LEU A 132 -2.98 1.35 -13.33
N THR A 133 -1.85 0.68 -13.49
CA THR A 133 -1.79 -0.77 -13.69
C THR A 133 -0.92 -1.38 -12.61
N LYS A 134 -1.45 -2.37 -11.89
CA LYS A 134 -0.71 -3.16 -10.90
C LYS A 134 -0.68 -4.61 -11.34
N THR A 135 0.53 -5.16 -11.45
CA THR A 135 0.77 -6.56 -11.78
C THR A 135 1.46 -7.22 -10.60
N VAL A 136 0.99 -8.39 -10.20
CA VAL A 136 1.61 -9.24 -9.17
C VAL A 136 2.07 -10.52 -9.87
N TYR A 137 3.31 -10.94 -9.64
CA TYR A 137 3.91 -12.14 -10.25
C TYR A 137 3.87 -13.32 -9.30
#